data_AF-A0A931VT54-F1
#
_entry.id   AF-A0A931VT54-F1
#
_cell.length_a   1.000
_cell.length_b   1.000
_cell.length_c   1.000
_cell.angle_alpha   90.00
_cell.angle_beta   90.00
_cell.angle_gamma   90.00
#
_symmetry.space_group_name_H-M   'P 1'
#
loop_
_entity.id
_entity.type
_entity.pdbx_description
1 polymer ?
#
loop_
_entity_poly.entity_id
_entity_poly.type
_entity_poly.pdbx_seq_one_letter_code
_entity_poly.pdbx_strand_id
1 'polypeptide(L)'
;LCDEDNYLLALIRYIHLNPMRAGMVKTIEELDRYPWSGHRAVMNKRECPWMDIDYVLLQFNETTRRARNAYRRFVQEGIGMGHQPQLIGGGLVRSLGGWSQVQSAQRKGQKTEYDERILGSGDFVMAIFKEAEEKQIRQLKLRRSGRTISDIIREECKQSKVSAEELTRGNKRCKVSEARMTIARRSRNELGLSGAEIARHLGVNTSSINRALARVAEVAGTGKR
;
A
#
# COMPACT_ATOMS: atom_id res chain seq x y z
N LEU A 1 -3.26 -0.58 6.76
CA LEU A 1 -4.23 -0.74 5.66
C LEU A 1 -5.58 -0.26 6.18
N CYS A 2 -6.40 0.41 5.38
CA CYS A 2 -7.76 0.76 5.79
C CYS A 2 -8.79 0.30 4.76
N ASP A 3 -10.00 0.05 5.25
CA ASP A 3 -11.20 -0.04 4.44
C ASP A 3 -11.55 1.36 3.92
N GLU A 4 -11.41 1.54 2.61
CA GLU A 4 -11.46 2.83 1.94
C GLU A 4 -12.82 3.49 2.08
N ASP A 5 -13.88 2.75 1.76
CA ASP A 5 -15.26 3.24 1.69
C ASP A 5 -15.72 3.80 3.04
N ASN A 6 -15.28 3.16 4.12
CA ASN A 6 -15.72 3.49 5.47
C ASN A 6 -14.82 4.51 6.17
N TYR A 7 -13.52 4.55 5.86
CA TYR A 7 -12.56 5.28 6.68
C TYR A 7 -11.66 6.28 5.95
N LEU A 8 -11.57 6.26 4.62
CA LEU A 8 -10.61 7.09 3.88
C LEU A 8 -10.74 8.58 4.21
N LEU A 9 -11.94 9.16 4.03
CA LEU A 9 -12.18 10.58 4.28
C LEU A 9 -11.94 10.96 5.75
N ALA A 10 -12.42 10.12 6.67
CA ALA A 10 -12.24 10.32 8.10
C ALA A 10 -10.74 10.34 8.47
N LEU A 11 -9.95 9.43 7.89
CA LEU A 11 -8.50 9.36 8.06
C LEU A 11 -7.78 10.56 7.46
N ILE A 12 -8.12 10.95 6.22
CA ILE A 12 -7.55 12.13 5.55
C ILE A 12 -7.72 13.35 6.44
N ARG A 13 -8.93 13.58 6.95
CA ARG A 13 -9.22 14.70 7.85
C ARG A 13 -8.46 14.59 9.16
N TYR A 14 -8.46 13.40 9.75
CA TYR A 14 -7.78 13.15 11.03
C TYR A 14 -6.29 13.49 10.94
N ILE A 15 -5.60 12.90 9.96
CA ILE A 15 -4.16 13.09 9.76
C ILE A 15 -3.84 14.55 9.48
N HIS A 16 -4.60 15.19 8.59
CA HIS A 16 -4.35 16.58 8.22
C HIS A 16 -4.62 17.57 9.34
N LEU A 17 -5.56 17.29 10.26
CA LEU A 17 -5.84 18.13 11.43
C LEU A 17 -4.95 17.85 12.64
N ASN A 18 -4.08 16.82 12.61
CA ASN A 18 -3.20 16.51 13.73
C ASN A 18 -2.33 17.70 14.21
N PRO A 19 -1.74 18.54 13.33
CA PRO A 19 -0.99 19.71 13.78
C PRO A 19 -1.86 20.70 14.58
N MET A 20 -3.13 20.86 14.21
CA MET A 20 -4.06 21.71 14.96
C MET A 20 -4.43 21.09 16.31
N ARG A 21 -4.72 19.79 16.33
CA ARG A 21 -5.04 19.06 17.57
C ARG A 21 -3.87 19.02 18.55
N ALA A 22 -2.64 18.97 18.03
CA ALA A 22 -1.42 19.05 18.82
C ALA A 22 -1.09 20.49 19.27
N GLY A 23 -1.91 21.48 18.91
CA GLY A 23 -1.69 22.89 19.26
C GLY A 23 -0.50 23.55 18.53
N MET A 24 0.06 22.90 17.50
CA MET A 24 1.20 23.41 16.73
C MET A 24 0.79 24.53 15.76
N VAL A 25 -0.45 24.49 15.27
CA VAL A 25 -1.07 25.54 14.45
C VAL A 25 -2.49 25.83 14.94
N LYS A 26 -2.92 27.08 14.90
CA LYS A 26 -4.20 27.55 15.46
C LYS A 26 -5.24 27.87 14.40
N THR A 27 -4.80 28.11 13.16
CA THR A 27 -5.67 28.49 12.05
C THR A 27 -5.48 27.57 10.85
N ILE A 28 -6.49 27.52 9.98
CA ILE A 28 -6.40 26.78 8.72
C ILE A 28 -5.38 27.42 7.77
N GLU A 29 -5.17 28.75 7.85
CA GLU A 29 -4.15 29.48 7.10
C GLU A 29 -2.73 29.14 7.54
N GLU A 30 -2.52 28.78 8.81
CA GLU A 30 -1.25 28.24 9.30
C GLU A 30 -1.09 26.77 8.85
N LEU A 31 -2.17 25.98 8.89
CA LEU A 31 -2.15 24.59 8.42
C LEU A 31 -1.79 24.48 6.93
N ASP A 32 -2.28 25.41 6.10
CA ASP A 32 -1.94 25.54 4.67
C ASP A 32 -0.43 25.61 4.40
N ARG A 33 0.32 26.14 5.37
CA ARG A 33 1.76 26.38 5.25
C ARG A 33 2.57 25.38 6.06
N TYR A 34 1.92 24.59 6.91
CA TYR A 34 2.59 23.68 7.83
C TYR A 34 3.42 22.62 7.08
N PRO A 35 4.75 22.58 7.25
CA PRO A 35 5.63 21.76 6.40
C PRO A 35 5.43 20.25 6.54
N TRP A 36 4.88 19.78 7.68
CA TRP A 36 4.78 18.37 8.02
C TRP A 36 3.34 17.85 7.94
N SER A 37 2.47 18.53 7.19
CA SER A 37 1.11 18.04 6.88
C SER A 37 0.93 17.85 5.38
N GLY A 38 0.34 16.72 5.00
CA GLY A 38 -0.11 16.46 3.62
C GLY A 38 -1.16 17.47 3.13
N HIS A 39 -1.81 18.20 4.04
CA HIS A 39 -2.76 19.27 3.72
C HIS A 39 -2.14 20.31 2.79
N ARG A 40 -0.89 20.70 3.08
CA ARG A 40 -0.12 21.66 2.28
C ARG A 40 0.04 21.20 0.83
N ALA A 41 0.24 19.90 0.61
CA ALA A 41 0.37 19.32 -0.73
C ALA A 41 -0.96 19.34 -1.49
N VAL A 42 -2.06 18.94 -0.83
CA VAL A 42 -3.41 18.99 -1.41
C VAL A 42 -3.81 20.42 -1.80
N MET A 43 -3.43 21.40 -0.98
CA MET A 43 -3.62 22.83 -1.24
C MET A 43 -2.66 23.44 -2.28
N ASN A 44 -1.87 22.61 -2.96
CA ASN A 44 -0.92 23.01 -4.01
C ASN A 44 0.13 24.02 -3.54
N LYS A 45 0.58 23.91 -2.29
CA LYS A 45 1.59 24.80 -1.68
C LYS A 45 2.97 24.15 -1.58
N ARG A 46 3.09 22.89 -2.00
CA ARG A 46 4.34 22.13 -2.13
C ARG A 46 4.10 20.88 -2.97
N GLU A 47 5.04 20.54 -3.84
CA GLU A 47 5.03 19.25 -4.52
C GLU A 47 5.39 18.10 -3.57
N CYS A 48 4.68 17.00 -3.73
CA CYS A 48 4.79 15.84 -2.85
C CYS A 48 4.75 14.56 -3.69
N PRO A 49 5.86 14.16 -4.34
CA PRO A 49 5.86 13.07 -5.32
C PRO A 49 5.45 11.70 -4.77
N TRP A 50 5.49 11.54 -3.45
CA TRP A 50 5.10 10.31 -2.76
C TRP A 50 3.61 10.27 -2.36
N MET A 51 2.86 11.35 -2.56
CA MET A 51 1.44 11.46 -2.23
C MET A 51 0.61 11.57 -3.51
N ASP A 52 -0.37 10.69 -3.69
CA ASP A 52 -1.33 10.77 -4.81
C ASP A 52 -2.39 11.85 -4.51
N ILE A 53 -2.06 13.09 -4.85
CA ILE A 53 -2.92 14.27 -4.63
C ILE A 53 -4.20 14.16 -5.47
N ASP A 54 -4.09 13.63 -6.70
CA ASP A 54 -5.22 13.52 -7.62
C ASP A 54 -6.25 12.53 -7.08
N TYR A 55 -5.80 11.39 -6.56
CA TYR A 55 -6.66 10.42 -5.90
C TYR A 55 -7.38 11.01 -4.69
N VAL A 56 -6.70 11.80 -3.85
CA VAL A 56 -7.35 12.50 -2.71
C VAL A 56 -8.38 13.51 -3.20
N LEU A 57 -8.07 14.31 -4.23
CA LEU A 57 -8.97 15.32 -4.76
C LEU A 57 -10.21 14.71 -5.44
N LEU A 58 -10.05 13.56 -6.10
CA LEU A 58 -11.14 12.86 -6.79
C LEU A 58 -12.26 12.42 -5.82
N GLN A 59 -11.95 12.20 -4.54
CA GLN A 59 -12.94 11.93 -3.50
C GLN A 59 -13.91 13.09 -3.25
N PHE A 60 -13.56 14.31 -3.70
CA PHE A 60 -14.36 15.52 -3.49
C PHE A 60 -14.97 16.06 -4.78
N ASN A 61 -14.21 16.06 -5.88
CA ASN A 61 -14.71 16.48 -7.18
C ASN A 61 -13.76 16.08 -8.32
N GLU A 62 -14.29 15.89 -9.53
CA GLU A 62 -13.49 15.66 -10.73
C GLU A 62 -12.70 16.92 -11.16
N THR A 63 -13.24 18.11 -10.89
CA THR A 63 -12.54 19.35 -11.24
C THR A 63 -11.60 19.76 -10.11
N THR A 64 -10.29 19.78 -10.35
CA THR A 64 -9.24 20.08 -9.35
C THR A 64 -9.53 21.33 -8.49
N ARG A 65 -9.99 22.42 -9.11
CA ARG A 65 -10.33 23.66 -8.39
C ARG A 65 -11.50 23.47 -7.42
N ARG A 66 -12.56 22.79 -7.86
CA ARG A 66 -13.74 22.49 -7.02
C ARG A 66 -13.38 21.49 -5.92
N ALA A 67 -12.58 20.48 -6.27
CA ALA A 67 -12.09 19.47 -5.34
C ALA A 67 -11.31 20.09 -4.17
N ARG A 68 -10.36 20.99 -4.46
CA ARG A 68 -9.59 21.68 -3.40
C ARG A 68 -10.46 22.51 -2.48
N ASN A 69 -11.46 23.21 -3.02
CA ASN A 69 -12.38 24.01 -2.21
C ASN A 69 -13.25 23.10 -1.31
N ALA A 70 -13.79 22.01 -1.87
CA ALA A 70 -14.58 21.04 -1.12
C ALA A 70 -13.74 20.31 -0.05
N TYR A 71 -12.53 19.88 -0.39
CA TYR A 71 -11.56 19.33 0.55
C TYR A 71 -11.24 20.30 1.69
N ARG A 72 -10.93 21.57 1.39
CA ARG A 72 -10.62 22.57 2.41
C ARG A 72 -11.79 22.73 3.38
N ARG A 73 -13.01 22.86 2.84
CA ARG A 73 -14.24 22.95 3.64
C ARG A 73 -14.42 21.72 4.53
N PHE A 74 -14.26 20.53 3.97
CA PHE A 74 -14.34 19.27 4.71
C PHE A 74 -13.32 19.18 5.87
N VAL A 75 -12.09 19.65 5.65
CA VAL A 75 -11.06 19.73 6.71
C VAL A 75 -11.45 20.77 7.77
N GLN A 76 -11.94 21.94 7.36
CA GLN A 76 -12.36 23.01 8.27
C GLN A 76 -13.52 22.57 9.17
N GLU A 77 -14.51 21.88 8.62
CA GLU A 77 -15.64 21.30 9.37
C GLU A 77 -15.17 20.31 10.45
N GLY A 78 -13.98 19.73 10.30
CA GLY A 78 -13.38 18.81 11.28
C GLY A 78 -12.69 19.46 12.47
N ILE A 79 -12.39 20.77 12.43
CA ILE A 79 -11.61 21.45 13.49
C ILE A 79 -12.32 21.33 14.85
N GLY A 80 -13.65 21.45 14.86
CA GLY A 80 -14.47 21.36 16.07
C GLY A 80 -14.81 19.94 16.54
N MET A 81 -14.46 18.90 15.77
CA MET A 81 -14.88 17.51 16.07
C MET A 81 -14.04 16.83 17.17
N GLY A 82 -13.01 17.49 17.69
CA GLY A 82 -12.16 16.96 18.77
C GLY A 82 -11.48 15.63 18.42
N HIS A 83 -11.17 14.84 19.46
CA HIS A 83 -10.71 13.46 19.31
C HIS A 83 -11.89 12.56 18.97
N GLN A 84 -11.77 11.79 17.88
CA GLN A 84 -12.79 10.83 17.45
C GLN A 84 -12.40 9.43 17.96
N PRO A 85 -13.05 8.87 19.01
CA PRO A 85 -12.67 7.59 19.60
C PRO A 85 -12.70 6.42 18.61
N GLN A 86 -13.57 6.47 17.61
CA GLN A 86 -13.62 5.51 16.51
C GLN A 86 -12.36 5.51 15.62
N LEU A 87 -11.55 6.57 15.69
CA LEU A 87 -10.26 6.68 15.02
C LEU A 87 -9.08 6.48 15.99
N ILE A 88 -9.33 6.18 17.28
CA ILE A 88 -8.33 6.11 18.36
C ILE A 88 -8.56 4.86 19.24
N GLY A 89 -7.62 3.90 19.28
CA GLY A 89 -7.71 2.67 20.10
C GLY A 89 -7.55 1.37 19.31
N GLY A 90 -7.22 0.24 19.95
CA GLY A 90 -6.93 -1.05 19.28
C GLY A 90 -8.04 -1.52 18.31
N GLY A 91 -7.68 -2.42 17.38
CA GLY A 91 -8.53 -2.83 16.23
C GLY A 91 -9.99 -3.08 16.59
N LEU A 92 -10.25 -3.86 17.65
CA LEU A 92 -11.59 -4.25 18.11
C LEU A 92 -12.49 -3.08 18.55
N VAL A 93 -11.91 -2.08 19.22
CA VAL A 93 -12.68 -0.93 19.73
C VAL A 93 -13.16 -0.03 18.59
N ARG A 94 -12.38 0.03 17.50
CA ARG A 94 -12.71 0.80 16.32
C ARG A 94 -13.72 0.08 15.43
N SER A 95 -13.55 -1.21 15.17
CA SER A 95 -14.46 -1.98 14.30
C SER A 95 -15.88 -2.13 14.87
N LEU A 96 -16.05 -2.09 16.19
CA LEU A 96 -17.37 -2.16 16.83
C LEU A 96 -17.97 -0.80 17.17
N GLY A 97 -17.31 0.32 16.87
CA GLY A 97 -17.87 1.66 17.13
C GLY A 97 -17.79 2.11 18.58
N GLY A 98 -16.80 1.63 19.34
CA GLY A 98 -16.48 2.08 20.71
C GLY A 98 -16.61 0.99 21.79
N TRP A 99 -16.08 1.29 22.97
CA TRP A 99 -15.98 0.34 24.10
C TRP A 99 -17.32 -0.24 24.58
N SER A 100 -18.40 0.52 24.50
CA SER A 100 -19.75 0.08 24.88
C SER A 100 -20.24 -1.09 24.01
N GLN A 101 -20.00 -1.00 22.70
CA GLN A 101 -20.38 -2.03 21.74
C GLN A 101 -19.50 -3.28 21.89
N VAL A 102 -18.19 -3.12 22.14
CA VAL A 102 -17.26 -4.21 22.44
C VAL A 102 -17.71 -5.03 23.64
N GLN A 103 -18.06 -4.36 24.75
CA GLN A 103 -18.56 -5.05 25.95
C GLN A 103 -19.88 -5.78 25.67
N SER A 104 -20.76 -5.21 24.85
CA SER A 104 -22.02 -5.87 24.46
C SER A 104 -21.78 -7.11 23.58
N ALA A 105 -20.84 -7.03 22.63
CA ALA A 105 -20.48 -8.12 21.72
C ALA A 105 -19.80 -9.28 22.48
N GLN A 106 -18.93 -8.96 23.44
CA GLN A 106 -18.32 -9.95 24.35
C GLN A 106 -19.37 -10.66 25.21
N ARG A 107 -20.36 -9.92 25.76
CA ARG A 107 -21.47 -10.53 26.52
C ARG A 107 -22.37 -11.41 25.66
N LYS A 108 -22.45 -11.16 24.35
CA LYS A 108 -23.21 -11.95 23.37
C LYS A 108 -22.40 -13.10 22.74
N GLY A 109 -21.13 -13.28 23.12
CA GLY A 109 -20.27 -14.32 22.57
C GLY A 109 -19.90 -14.14 21.09
N GLN A 110 -20.14 -12.96 20.51
CA GLN A 110 -19.77 -12.67 19.12
C GLN A 110 -18.28 -12.38 19.05
N LYS A 111 -17.50 -13.32 18.50
CA LYS A 111 -16.10 -13.11 18.15
C LYS A 111 -16.05 -12.36 16.81
N THR A 112 -15.72 -11.08 16.87
CA THR A 112 -15.35 -10.30 15.67
C THR A 112 -13.84 -10.38 15.50
N GLU A 113 -13.39 -10.76 14.31
CA GLU A 113 -11.97 -10.78 13.95
C GLU A 113 -11.43 -9.33 13.84
N TYR A 114 -10.26 -9.07 14.43
CA TYR A 114 -9.65 -7.74 14.43
C TYR A 114 -8.13 -7.82 14.40
N ASP A 115 -7.48 -6.86 13.73
CA ASP A 115 -6.02 -6.66 13.76
C ASP A 115 -5.73 -5.20 14.09
N GLU A 116 -4.79 -4.94 14.99
CA GLU A 116 -4.46 -3.58 15.44
C GLU A 116 -3.84 -2.70 14.34
N ARG A 117 -3.32 -3.30 13.27
CA ARG A 117 -2.64 -2.63 12.14
C ARG A 117 -3.58 -2.36 10.96
N ILE A 118 -4.80 -2.90 10.99
CA ILE A 118 -5.80 -2.80 9.93
C ILE A 118 -7.01 -2.03 10.46
N LEU A 119 -7.36 -0.93 9.79
CA LEU A 119 -8.53 -0.13 10.11
C LEU A 119 -9.69 -0.52 9.20
N GLY A 120 -10.57 -1.41 9.64
CA GLY A 120 -11.71 -1.87 8.84
C GLY A 120 -12.66 -2.74 9.64
N SER A 121 -13.78 -3.14 9.03
CA SER A 121 -14.71 -4.12 9.61
C SER A 121 -14.05 -5.49 9.78
N GLY A 122 -14.65 -6.38 10.58
CA GLY A 122 -14.17 -7.76 10.73
C GLY A 122 -14.12 -8.51 9.39
N ASP A 123 -15.10 -8.27 8.52
CA ASP A 123 -15.16 -8.87 7.18
C ASP A 123 -14.00 -8.39 6.29
N PHE A 124 -13.64 -7.11 6.37
CA PHE A 124 -12.49 -6.56 5.65
C PHE A 124 -11.18 -7.19 6.13
N VAL A 125 -10.99 -7.32 7.46
CA VAL A 125 -9.81 -7.97 8.05
C VAL A 125 -9.72 -9.43 7.57
N MET A 126 -10.83 -10.15 7.58
CA MET A 126 -10.88 -11.53 7.10
C MET A 126 -10.59 -11.66 5.60
N ALA A 127 -11.08 -10.74 4.77
CA ALA A 127 -10.78 -10.74 3.35
C ALA A 127 -9.27 -10.55 3.09
N ILE A 128 -8.62 -9.65 3.84
CA ILE A 128 -7.18 -9.41 3.73
C ILE A 128 -6.37 -10.63 4.20
N PHE A 129 -6.76 -11.26 5.30
CA PHE A 129 -6.11 -12.50 5.74
C PHE A 129 -6.30 -13.64 4.72
N LYS A 130 -7.50 -13.81 4.19
CA LYS A 130 -7.78 -14.80 3.15
C LYS A 130 -6.93 -14.56 1.89
N GLU A 131 -6.80 -13.32 1.42
CA GLU A 131 -5.94 -13.00 0.28
C GLU A 131 -4.45 -13.32 0.57
N ALA A 132 -3.98 -13.00 1.78
CA ALA A 132 -2.62 -13.32 2.19
C ALA A 132 -2.38 -14.84 2.27
N GLU A 133 -3.31 -15.58 2.85
CA GLU A 133 -3.30 -17.04 2.91
C GLU A 133 -3.34 -17.67 1.52
N GLU A 134 -4.20 -17.19 0.61
CA GLU A 134 -4.28 -17.67 -0.77
C GLU A 134 -2.96 -17.48 -1.52
N LYS A 135 -2.31 -16.31 -1.35
CA LYS A 135 -0.97 -16.05 -1.89
C LYS A 135 0.06 -17.03 -1.33
N GLN A 136 0.04 -17.28 -0.02
CA GLN A 136 0.95 -18.23 0.61
C GLN A 136 0.68 -19.67 0.16
N ILE A 137 -0.58 -20.11 0.10
CA ILE A 137 -1.00 -21.43 -0.37
C ILE A 137 -0.57 -21.63 -1.83
N ARG A 138 -0.74 -20.63 -2.69
CA ARG A 138 -0.28 -20.69 -4.08
C ARG A 138 1.23 -20.89 -4.17
N GLN A 139 2.00 -20.13 -3.39
CA GLN A 139 3.46 -20.27 -3.32
C GLN A 139 3.87 -21.65 -2.77
N LEU A 140 3.18 -22.15 -1.73
CA LEU A 140 3.41 -23.47 -1.15
C LEU A 140 3.09 -24.59 -2.13
N LYS A 141 1.98 -24.50 -2.90
CA LYS A 141 1.63 -25.47 -3.95
C LYS A 141 2.72 -25.55 -5.03
N LEU A 142 3.26 -24.40 -5.46
CA LEU A 142 4.34 -24.33 -6.45
C LEU A 142 5.68 -24.85 -5.91
N ARG A 143 5.97 -24.62 -4.63
CA ARG A 143 7.12 -25.24 -3.95
C ARG A 143 6.96 -26.76 -3.84
N ARG A 144 5.75 -27.24 -3.51
CA ARG A 144 5.43 -28.68 -3.42
C ARG A 144 5.40 -29.37 -4.78
N SER A 145 5.11 -28.67 -5.87
CA SER A 145 5.21 -29.21 -7.23
C SER A 145 6.66 -29.37 -7.72
N GLY A 146 7.66 -29.11 -6.87
CA GLY A 146 9.08 -29.23 -7.18
C GLY A 146 9.59 -28.17 -8.16
N ARG A 147 8.82 -27.11 -8.41
CA ARG A 147 9.20 -26.08 -9.38
C ARG A 147 10.31 -25.21 -8.79
N THR A 148 11.42 -25.12 -9.50
CA THR A 148 12.61 -24.40 -9.08
C THR A 148 12.78 -23.09 -9.84
N ILE A 149 13.61 -22.19 -9.32
CA ILE A 149 14.01 -20.98 -10.03
C ILE A 149 14.69 -21.30 -11.37
N SER A 150 15.40 -22.43 -11.46
CA SER A 150 16.02 -22.91 -12.70
C SER A 150 14.99 -23.18 -13.79
N ASP A 151 13.78 -23.65 -13.42
CA ASP A 151 12.70 -23.89 -14.37
C ASP A 151 12.16 -22.56 -14.93
N ILE A 152 12.01 -21.55 -14.06
CA ILE A 152 11.62 -20.19 -14.47
C ILE A 152 12.67 -19.60 -15.41
N ILE A 153 13.96 -19.71 -15.08
CA ILE A 153 15.05 -19.22 -15.92
C ILE A 153 15.00 -19.89 -17.29
N ARG A 154 14.84 -21.21 -17.35
CA ARG A 154 14.78 -21.97 -18.62
C ARG A 154 13.60 -21.56 -19.49
N GLU A 155 12.41 -21.39 -18.90
CA GLU A 155 11.23 -20.93 -19.62
C GLU A 155 11.42 -19.52 -20.20
N GLU A 156 11.93 -18.59 -19.39
CA GLU A 156 12.14 -17.20 -19.79
C GLU A 156 13.26 -17.05 -20.84
N CYS A 157 14.32 -17.86 -20.74
CA CYS A 157 15.37 -17.92 -21.77
C CYS A 157 14.80 -18.33 -23.13
N LYS A 158 13.91 -19.34 -23.14
CA LYS A 158 13.25 -19.83 -24.36
C LYS A 158 12.33 -18.78 -24.97
N GLN A 159 11.55 -18.08 -24.14
CA GLN A 159 10.61 -17.05 -24.59
C GLN A 159 11.34 -15.80 -25.11
N SER A 160 12.35 -15.33 -24.38
CA SER A 160 13.05 -14.08 -24.68
C SER A 160 14.16 -14.23 -25.73
N LYS A 161 14.47 -15.47 -26.15
CA LYS A 161 15.62 -15.81 -27.01
C LYS A 161 16.95 -15.28 -26.43
N VAL A 162 17.12 -15.42 -25.13
CA VAL A 162 18.32 -15.03 -24.38
C VAL A 162 18.91 -16.29 -23.77
N SER A 163 20.23 -16.44 -23.83
CA SER A 163 20.93 -17.57 -23.22
C SER A 163 21.11 -17.37 -21.71
N ALA A 164 21.19 -18.47 -20.94
CA ALA A 164 21.45 -18.41 -19.51
C ALA A 164 22.83 -17.78 -19.17
N GLU A 165 23.80 -17.91 -20.08
CA GLU A 165 25.11 -17.26 -19.95
C GLU A 165 25.02 -15.75 -20.11
N GLU A 166 24.17 -15.25 -21.01
CA GLU A 166 23.93 -13.81 -21.15
C GLU A 166 23.24 -13.21 -19.92
N LEU A 167 22.41 -13.99 -19.21
CA LEU A 167 21.77 -13.57 -17.98
C LEU A 167 22.75 -13.42 -16.82
N THR A 168 23.75 -14.29 -16.74
CA THR A 168 24.75 -14.31 -15.65
C THR A 168 25.91 -13.38 -15.90
N ARG A 169 26.35 -13.21 -17.15
CA ARG A 169 27.35 -12.20 -17.52
C ARG A 169 26.71 -10.83 -17.43
N GLY A 170 27.43 -9.80 -16.96
CA GLY A 170 26.95 -8.42 -16.77
C GLY A 170 26.51 -7.65 -18.04
N ASN A 171 25.99 -8.35 -19.04
CA ASN A 171 25.43 -7.82 -20.27
C ASN A 171 24.25 -6.90 -19.99
N LYS A 172 24.30 -5.69 -20.55
CA LYS A 172 23.33 -4.60 -20.35
C LYS A 172 22.38 -4.43 -21.52
N ARG A 173 22.34 -5.36 -22.48
CA ARG A 173 21.39 -5.34 -23.60
C ARG A 173 19.95 -5.29 -23.06
N CYS A 174 19.11 -4.45 -23.68
CA CYS A 174 17.73 -4.22 -23.24
C CYS A 174 16.96 -5.54 -22.99
N LYS A 175 17.01 -6.47 -23.96
CA LYS A 175 16.36 -7.80 -23.85
C LYS A 175 16.84 -8.64 -22.66
N VAL A 176 18.13 -8.59 -22.32
CA VAL A 176 18.69 -9.33 -21.17
C VAL A 176 18.21 -8.69 -19.87
N SER A 177 18.15 -7.36 -19.82
CA SER A 177 17.62 -6.64 -18.66
C SER A 177 16.13 -6.90 -18.44
N GLU A 178 15.33 -6.95 -19.51
CA GLU A 178 13.91 -7.33 -19.46
C GLU A 178 13.73 -8.79 -19.01
N ALA A 179 14.52 -9.73 -19.53
CA ALA A 179 14.46 -11.12 -19.10
C ALA A 179 14.79 -11.27 -17.60
N ARG A 180 15.85 -10.60 -17.10
CA ARG A 180 16.17 -10.57 -15.66
C ARG A 180 15.02 -10.00 -14.83
N MET A 181 14.37 -8.95 -15.33
CA MET A 181 13.22 -8.34 -14.68
C MET A 181 12.06 -9.33 -14.54
N THR A 182 11.72 -10.01 -15.62
CA THR A 182 10.62 -10.99 -15.64
C THR A 182 10.92 -12.18 -14.73
N ILE A 183 12.14 -12.72 -14.80
CA ILE A 183 12.58 -13.83 -13.92
C ILE A 183 12.49 -13.41 -12.45
N ALA A 184 12.96 -12.20 -12.10
CA ALA A 184 12.90 -11.71 -10.73
C ALA A 184 11.45 -11.58 -10.24
N ARG A 185 10.56 -10.99 -11.05
CA ARG A 185 9.13 -10.85 -10.73
C ARG A 185 8.49 -12.23 -10.51
N ARG A 186 8.68 -13.16 -11.45
CA ARG A 186 8.13 -14.51 -11.38
C ARG A 186 8.65 -15.27 -10.17
N SER A 187 9.97 -15.22 -9.92
CA SER A 187 10.60 -15.88 -8.77
C SER A 187 10.06 -15.37 -7.44
N ARG A 188 9.78 -14.07 -7.32
CA ARG A 188 9.19 -13.50 -6.09
C ARG A 188 7.72 -13.88 -5.94
N ASN A 189 6.94 -13.83 -7.01
CA ASN A 189 5.50 -14.05 -6.95
C ASN A 189 5.14 -15.54 -6.85
N GLU A 190 5.81 -16.38 -7.62
CA GLU A 190 5.53 -17.82 -7.74
C GLU A 190 6.23 -18.64 -6.64
N LEU A 191 7.47 -18.31 -6.30
CA LEU A 191 8.30 -19.13 -5.40
C LEU A 191 8.59 -18.47 -4.04
N GLY A 192 8.24 -17.20 -3.87
CA GLY A 192 8.47 -16.45 -2.62
C GLY A 192 9.94 -16.19 -2.32
N LEU A 193 10.81 -16.20 -3.34
CA LEU A 193 12.26 -16.09 -3.14
C LEU A 193 12.68 -14.66 -2.80
N SER A 194 13.71 -14.55 -1.97
CA SER A 194 14.31 -13.26 -1.61
C SER A 194 15.07 -12.66 -2.79
N GLY A 195 15.19 -11.33 -2.83
CA GLY A 195 16.00 -10.65 -3.85
C GLY A 195 17.46 -11.12 -3.87
N ALA A 196 18.01 -11.48 -2.71
CA ALA A 196 19.37 -12.01 -2.58
C ALA A 196 19.52 -13.42 -3.19
N GLU A 197 18.50 -14.26 -3.02
CA GLU A 197 18.47 -15.60 -3.63
C GLU A 197 18.33 -15.53 -5.14
N ILE A 198 17.41 -14.69 -5.64
CA ILE A 198 17.25 -14.42 -7.07
C ILE A 198 18.56 -13.91 -7.68
N ALA A 199 19.22 -12.97 -7.00
CA ALA A 199 20.50 -12.39 -7.43
C ALA A 199 21.61 -13.44 -7.56
N ARG A 200 21.70 -14.40 -6.62
CA ARG A 200 22.64 -15.53 -6.69
C ARG A 200 22.43 -16.38 -7.94
N HIS A 201 21.18 -16.69 -8.29
CA HIS A 201 20.87 -17.48 -9.48
C HIS A 201 21.09 -16.72 -10.79
N LEU A 202 20.97 -15.40 -10.78
CA LEU A 202 21.15 -14.55 -11.96
C LEU A 202 22.56 -13.97 -12.10
N GLY A 203 23.49 -14.24 -11.18
CA GLY A 203 24.88 -13.74 -11.26
C GLY A 203 24.99 -12.21 -11.17
N VAL A 204 24.00 -11.53 -10.58
CA VAL A 204 23.97 -10.06 -10.44
C VAL A 204 23.90 -9.64 -8.98
N ASN A 205 24.10 -8.35 -8.69
CA ASN A 205 24.00 -7.86 -7.33
C ASN A 205 22.53 -7.77 -6.85
N THR A 206 22.31 -7.96 -5.55
CA THR A 206 21.00 -7.87 -4.89
C THR A 206 20.32 -6.52 -5.13
N SER A 207 21.10 -5.43 -5.11
CA SER A 207 20.59 -4.06 -5.30
C SER A 207 19.95 -3.83 -6.68
N SER A 208 20.45 -4.47 -7.73
CA SER A 208 19.93 -4.35 -9.10
C SER A 208 18.63 -5.12 -9.23
N ILE A 209 18.53 -6.30 -8.63
CA ILE A 209 17.28 -7.05 -8.55
C ILE A 209 16.23 -6.29 -7.75
N ASN A 210 16.57 -5.72 -6.60
CA ASN A 210 15.63 -4.95 -5.79
C ASN A 210 15.12 -3.69 -6.51
N ARG A 211 16.02 -2.94 -7.17
CA ARG A 211 15.63 -1.78 -7.99
C ARG A 211 14.74 -2.17 -9.16
N ALA A 212 15.05 -3.29 -9.81
CA ALA A 212 14.27 -3.82 -10.92
C ALA A 212 12.85 -4.19 -10.45
N LEU A 213 12.77 -4.95 -9.36
CA LEU A 213 11.53 -5.33 -8.70
C LEU A 213 10.70 -4.14 -8.19
N ALA A 214 11.34 -3.04 -7.78
CA ALA A 214 10.66 -1.81 -7.38
C ALA A 214 10.00 -1.11 -8.58
N ARG A 215 10.73 -0.96 -9.69
CA ARG A 215 10.18 -0.39 -10.95
C ARG A 215 8.95 -1.15 -11.45
N VAL A 216 8.96 -2.48 -11.33
CA VAL A 216 7.82 -3.31 -11.74
C VAL A 216 6.60 -3.10 -10.85
N ALA A 217 6.81 -2.88 -9.54
CA ALA A 217 5.72 -2.58 -8.62
C ALA A 217 5.09 -1.22 -8.95
N GLU A 218 5.92 -0.22 -9.31
CA GLU A 218 5.45 1.10 -9.76
C GLU A 218 4.59 1.00 -11.04
N VAL A 219 5.06 0.26 -12.06
CA VAL A 219 4.32 0.07 -13.32
C VAL A 219 3.01 -0.71 -13.14
N ALA A 220 2.99 -1.71 -12.25
CA ALA A 220 1.78 -2.48 -11.95
C ALA A 220 0.74 -1.68 -11.16
N GLY A 221 1.18 -0.71 -10.33
CA GLY A 221 0.30 0.22 -9.62
C GLY A 221 -0.37 1.24 -10.53
N THR A 222 0.28 1.62 -11.64
CA THR A 222 -0.29 2.55 -12.63
C THR A 222 -1.27 1.90 -13.63
N GLY A 223 -1.27 0.56 -13.74
CA GLY A 223 -2.09 -0.19 -14.72
C GLY A 223 -3.38 -0.81 -14.18
N LYS A 224 -3.68 -0.62 -12.89
CA LYS A 224 -5.02 -0.84 -12.31
C LYS A 224 -5.65 0.53 -12.08
N ARG A 225 -6.16 1.15 -13.14
CA ARG A 225 -7.14 2.24 -13.07
C ARG A 225 -8.25 1.89 -14.03
#